data_AF-A0A5K0XGR6-F1
#
_entry.id   AF-A0A5K0XGR6-F1
#
_cell.length_a   1.000
_cell.length_b   1.000
_cell.length_c   1.000
_cell.angle_alpha   90.00
_cell.angle_beta   90.00
_cell.angle_gamma   90.00
#
_symmetry.space_group_name_H-M   'P 1'
#
loop_
_entity.id
_entity.type
_entity.pdbx_description
1 polymer ?
#
loop_
_entity_poly.entity_id
_entity_poly.type
_entity_poly.pdbx_seq_one_letter_code
_entity_poly.pdbx_strand_id
1 'polypeptide(L)' 'AEMPADSGYPAYLAARLASFYERAGKVKCLGGPDRTGSVTIVGAVSPPGGDFSDPVTAATLGIVQ' A
#
# COMPACT_ATOMS: atom_id res chain seq x y z
N ALA A 1 24.58 -7.07 2.17
CA ALA A 1 23.53 -7.14 3.21
C ALA A 1 22.85 -5.79 3.23
N GLU A 2 21.52 -5.76 3.14
CA GLU A 2 20.75 -4.53 3.21
C GLU A 2 20.50 -4.17 4.68
N MET A 3 20.53 -2.88 5.04
CA MET A 3 20.20 -2.46 6.40
C MET A 3 18.71 -2.72 6.65
N PRO A 4 18.35 -3.53 7.67
CA PRO A 4 16.96 -3.67 8.06
C PRO A 4 16.46 -2.39 8.71
N ALA A 5 15.17 -2.11 8.52
CA ALA A 5 14.40 -1.18 9.35
C ALA A 5 13.74 -1.95 10.50
N ASP A 6 12.66 -1.40 11.06
CA ASP A 6 11.98 -1.97 12.23
C ASP A 6 11.51 -3.40 12.01
N SER A 7 11.61 -4.21 13.07
CA SER A 7 11.22 -5.63 13.11
C SER A 7 11.82 -6.52 12.01
N GLY A 8 12.95 -6.11 11.41
CA GLY A 8 13.64 -6.88 10.37
C GLY A 8 13.08 -6.70 8.96
N TYR A 9 12.12 -5.80 8.76
CA TYR A 9 11.62 -5.46 7.42
C TYR A 9 12.62 -4.56 6.68
N PRO A 10 12.64 -4.57 5.34
CA PRO A 10 13.48 -3.67 4.58
C PRO A 10 13.02 -2.22 4.73
N ALA A 11 13.97 -1.27 4.69
CA ALA A 11 13.68 0.17 4.81
C ALA A 11 12.69 0.70 3.75
N TYR A 12 12.56 0.02 2.61
CA TYR A 12 11.65 0.39 1.53
C TYR A 12 10.23 -0.18 1.68
N LEU A 13 9.88 -0.85 2.79
CA LEU A 13 8.56 -1.47 2.98
C LEU A 13 7.42 -0.47 2.74
N ALA A 14 7.45 0.68 3.41
CA ALA A 14 6.42 1.71 3.28
C ALA A 14 6.34 2.25 1.85
N ALA A 15 7.49 2.49 1.20
CA ALA A 15 7.54 2.96 -0.19
C ALA A 15 6.92 1.95 -1.17
N ARG A 16 7.15 0.64 -0.95
CA ARG A 16 6.55 -0.43 -1.75
C ARG A 16 5.03 -0.50 -1.56
N LEU A 17 4.56 -0.42 -0.31
CA LEU A 17 3.12 -0.40 -0.02
C LEU A 17 2.45 0.83 -0.65
N ALA A 18 3.07 2.01 -0.54
CA ALA A 18 2.56 3.24 -1.14
C ALA A 18 2.47 3.11 -2.65
N SER A 19 3.53 2.62 -3.30
CA SER A 19 3.54 2.40 -4.76
C SER A 19 2.47 1.41 -5.25
N PHE A 20 1.98 0.52 -4.37
CA PHE A 20 0.93 -0.42 -4.69
C PHE A 20 -0.46 0.19 -4.51
N TYR A 21 -0.74 0.77 -3.34
CA TYR A 21 -2.06 1.33 -3.03
C TYR A 21 -2.40 2.57 -3.86
N GLU A 22 -1.42 3.43 -4.17
CA GLU A 22 -1.61 4.63 -5.01
C GLU A 22 -1.96 4.32 -6.47
N ARG A 23 -1.91 3.05 -6.87
CA ARG A 23 -2.37 2.61 -8.22
C ARG A 23 -3.88 2.41 -8.27
N ALA A 24 -4.55 2.33 -7.13
CA ALA A 24 -5.99 2.37 -7.06
C ALA A 24 -6.49 3.79 -7.27
N GLY A 25 -7.67 3.92 -7.87
CA GLY A 25 -8.28 5.22 -8.09
C GLY A 25 -9.23 5.20 -9.26
N LYS A 26 -10.08 6.23 -9.30
CA LYS A 26 -10.91 6.54 -10.46
C LYS A 26 -10.08 7.37 -11.43
N VAL A 27 -9.96 6.89 -12.66
CA VAL A 27 -9.10 7.51 -13.69
C VAL A 27 -9.86 7.67 -15.00
N LYS A 28 -9.45 8.70 -15.76
CA LYS A 28 -9.83 8.83 -17.16
C LYS A 28 -8.86 8.03 -18.01
N CYS A 29 -9.37 7.07 -18.78
CA CYS A 29 -8.53 6.22 -19.61
C CYS A 29 -7.95 7.01 -20.79
N LEU A 30 -6.70 6.72 -21.14
CA LEU A 30 -6.05 7.30 -22.32
C LEU A 30 -6.64 6.72 -23.61
N GLY A 31 -6.65 7.53 -24.67
CA GLY A 31 -7.18 7.18 -25.99
C GLY A 31 -8.71 7.25 -26.09
N GLY A 32 -9.24 7.25 -27.32
CA GLY A 32 -10.68 7.30 -27.57
C GLY A 32 -11.39 5.94 -27.47
N PRO A 33 -12.72 5.90 -27.24
CA PRO A 33 -13.58 7.01 -26.81
C PRO A 33 -13.26 7.45 -25.37
N ASP A 34 -13.82 8.59 -24.96
CA ASP A 34 -13.65 9.11 -23.60
C ASP A 34 -14.26 8.12 -22.59
N ARG A 35 -13.39 7.45 -21.84
CA ARG A 35 -13.78 6.39 -20.90
C ARG A 35 -13.30 6.76 -19.51
N THR A 36 -14.16 6.52 -18.53
CA THR A 36 -13.81 6.61 -17.12
C THR A 36 -13.87 5.23 -16.52
N GLY A 37 -12.82 4.85 -15.81
CA GLY A 37 -12.72 3.58 -15.09
C GLY A 37 -12.31 3.80 -13.64
N SER A 38 -12.37 2.74 -12.84
CA SER A 38 -11.87 2.76 -11.48
C SER A 38 -11.26 1.43 -11.12
N VAL A 39 -10.20 1.47 -10.32
CA VAL A 39 -9.62 0.31 -9.65
C VAL A 39 -9.73 0.54 -8.15
N THR A 40 -10.33 -0.41 -7.45
CA THR A 40 -10.42 -0.40 -5.98
C THR A 40 -9.55 -1.51 -5.43
N ILE A 41 -8.66 -1.18 -4.50
CA ILE A 41 -7.83 -2.15 -3.78
C ILE A 41 -8.39 -2.29 -2.37
N VAL A 42 -8.68 -3.53 -1.97
CA VAL A 42 -9.04 -3.88 -0.60
C VAL A 42 -7.97 -4.84 -0.10
N GLY A 43 -7.16 -4.38 0.86
CA GLY A 43 -6.09 -5.19 1.44
C GLY A 43 -6.48 -5.72 2.83
N ALA A 44 -6.21 -7.00 3.08
CA ALA A 44 -6.27 -7.57 4.41
C ALA A 44 -4.86 -7.60 5.02
N VAL A 45 -4.72 -7.08 6.25
CA VAL A 45 -3.46 -7.09 7.01
C VAL A 45 -3.67 -7.94 8.26
N SER A 46 -2.68 -8.79 8.58
CA SER A 46 -2.73 -9.66 9.75
C SER A 46 -1.54 -9.37 10.67
N PRO A 47 -1.70 -8.47 11.66
CA PRO A 47 -0.65 -8.19 12.64
C PRO A 47 -0.38 -9.40 13.54
N PRO A 48 0.89 -9.64 13.93
CA PRO A 48 1.22 -10.64 14.93
C PRO A 48 0.58 -10.25 16.27
N GLY A 49 -0.25 -11.12 16.85
CA GLY A 49 -0.88 -10.89 18.15
C GLY A 49 -1.91 -9.74 18.19
N GLY A 50 -2.33 -9.20 17.04
CA GLY A 50 -3.25 -8.05 17.00
C GLY A 50 -2.59 -6.71 17.30
N ASP A 51 -1.25 -6.64 17.28
CA ASP A 51 -0.50 -5.42 17.54
C ASP A 51 -0.50 -4.47 16.34
N PHE A 52 -1.19 -3.34 16.48
CA PHE A 52 -1.26 -2.30 15.45
C PHE A 52 0.02 -1.48 15.32
N SER A 53 0.97 -1.62 16.25
CA SER A 53 2.29 -1.00 16.16
C SER A 53 3.25 -1.78 15.24
N ASP A 54 2.86 -2.95 14.76
CA ASP A 54 3.64 -3.69 13.77
C ASP A 54 3.88 -2.82 12.52
N PRO A 55 5.11 -2.78 11.99
CA PRO A 55 5.47 -1.88 10.89
C PRO A 55 4.66 -2.11 9.61
N VAL A 56 4.15 -3.32 9.33
CA VAL A 56 3.26 -3.55 8.18
C VAL A 56 1.90 -2.91 8.42
N THR A 57 1.38 -3.07 9.63
CA THR A 57 0.09 -2.50 10.03
C THR A 57 0.15 -0.97 10.08
N ALA A 58 1.16 -0.42 10.73
CA ALA A 58 1.40 1.02 10.82
C ALA A 58 1.62 1.65 9.44
N ALA A 59 2.43 1.03 8.57
CA ALA A 59 2.65 1.53 7.22
C ALA A 59 1.37 1.48 6.38
N THR A 60 0.60 0.38 6.46
CA THR A 60 -0.65 0.26 5.71
C THR A 60 -1.67 1.32 6.14
N LEU A 61 -1.85 1.52 7.46
CA LEU A 61 -2.75 2.52 8.02
C LEU A 61 -2.39 3.95 7.61
N GLY A 62 -1.10 4.25 7.40
CA GLY A 62 -0.67 5.57 6.93
C GLY A 62 -0.93 5.84 5.44
N ILE A 63 -1.22 4.81 4.64
CA ILE A 63 -1.35 4.91 3.18
C ILE A 63 -2.82 4.80 2.74
N VAL A 64 -3.58 3.89 3.34
CA VAL A 64 -4.99 3.68 2.97
C VAL A 64 -5.88 4.83 3.47
N GLN A 65 -6.95 5.10 2.74
CA GLN A 65 -7.91 6.20 3.01
C GLN A 65 -9.13 5.70 3.78
#